data_AF-A0A8T6XBC8-F1
#
_entry.id   AF-A0A8T6XBC8-F1
#
_cell.length_a   1.000
_cell.length_b   1.000
_cell.length_c   1.000
_cell.angle_alpha   90.00
_cell.angle_beta   90.00
_cell.angle_gamma   90.00
#
_symmetry.space_group_name_H-M   'P 1'
#
loop_
_entity.id
_entity.type
_entity.pdbx_description
1 polymer ?
#
loop_
_entity_poly.entity_id
_entity_poly.type
_entity_poly.pdbx_seq_one_letter_code
_entity_poly.pdbx_strand_id
1 'polypeptide(L)'
;MQQDMPNFNIFDLNSNSVWKDYVLIKWCFEGLSGLDPGGNLFPAMAEEWTFDDSDDTNLTVNVKVREGVTFHDGEDMDADDVVFSFFSLRDGTTYASNIIDAFDADGDGTCSVEEIDGTIDANGDGSFEGVTKVDQYNVKMIMGKPYGQFFLM
;
A
#
# COMPACT_ATOMS: atom_id res chain seq x y z
N MET A 1 11.90 -23.39 14.01
CA MET A 1 11.33 -22.53 12.95
C MET A 1 11.47 -23.27 11.63
N GLN A 2 10.51 -23.12 10.71
CA GLN A 2 10.65 -23.61 9.33
C GLN A 2 11.92 -23.00 8.71
N GLN A 3 12.63 -23.74 7.85
CA GLN A 3 13.93 -23.29 7.33
C GLN A 3 13.87 -22.00 6.50
N ASP A 4 12.66 -21.62 6.06
CA ASP A 4 12.40 -20.44 5.21
C ASP A 4 12.09 -19.16 6.00
N MET A 5 12.29 -19.17 7.33
CA MET A 5 12.18 -18.00 8.20
C MET A 5 13.38 -17.93 9.15
N PRO A 6 14.57 -17.56 8.66
CA PRO A 6 15.79 -17.50 9.48
C PRO A 6 15.78 -16.38 10.52
N ASN A 7 14.92 -15.37 10.36
CA ASN A 7 14.71 -14.27 11.31
C ASN A 7 13.27 -13.72 11.19
N PHE A 8 12.88 -12.82 12.09
CA PHE A 8 11.57 -12.13 12.07
C PHE A 8 11.63 -10.71 11.48
N ASN A 9 12.75 -10.30 10.88
CA ASN A 9 12.84 -8.99 10.25
C ASN A 9 12.11 -9.03 8.90
N ILE A 10 10.96 -8.35 8.81
CA ILE A 10 10.16 -8.27 7.57
C ILE A 10 10.82 -7.38 6.51
N PHE A 11 11.74 -6.50 6.89
CA PHE A 11 12.48 -5.63 5.98
C PHE A 11 13.77 -6.28 5.44
N ASP A 12 14.12 -7.49 5.89
CA ASP A 12 15.22 -8.25 5.31
C ASP A 12 14.76 -9.02 4.07
N LEU A 13 15.04 -8.44 2.90
CA LEU A 13 14.69 -9.01 1.59
C LEU A 13 15.30 -10.39 1.34
N ASN A 14 16.50 -10.68 1.86
CA ASN A 14 17.18 -11.96 1.61
C ASN A 14 16.47 -13.15 2.27
N SER A 15 15.62 -12.88 3.25
CA SER A 15 14.84 -13.87 3.95
C SER A 15 13.34 -13.61 3.84
N ASN A 16 12.95 -12.79 2.86
CA ASN A 16 11.56 -12.52 2.52
C ASN A 16 10.89 -13.82 2.05
N SER A 17 9.73 -14.13 2.62
CA SER A 17 9.00 -15.35 2.28
C SER A 17 7.51 -15.18 2.54
N VAL A 18 6.73 -16.04 1.85
CA VAL A 18 5.27 -16.14 2.04
C VAL A 18 4.91 -16.36 3.52
N TRP A 19 5.74 -17.08 4.27
CA TRP A 19 5.50 -17.31 5.70
C TRP A 19 5.68 -16.06 6.54
N LYS A 20 6.63 -15.19 6.21
CA LYS A 20 6.76 -13.90 6.90
C LYS A 20 5.57 -13.00 6.61
N ASP A 21 5.07 -13.00 5.37
CA ASP A 21 3.85 -12.27 5.02
C ASP A 21 2.67 -12.72 5.90
N TYR A 22 2.41 -14.03 5.97
CA TYR A 22 1.29 -14.55 6.74
C TYR A 22 1.39 -14.36 8.26
N VAL A 23 2.57 -14.57 8.84
CA VAL A 23 2.70 -14.63 10.31
C VAL A 23 3.08 -13.28 10.91
N LEU A 24 3.79 -12.43 10.17
CA LEU A 24 4.29 -11.16 10.70
C LEU A 24 3.53 -9.97 10.14
N ILE A 25 3.24 -9.93 8.84
CA ILE A 25 2.50 -8.80 8.27
C ILE A 25 1.01 -8.94 8.60
N LYS A 26 0.38 -10.04 8.15
CA LYS A 26 -1.07 -10.21 8.25
C LYS A 26 -1.61 -10.36 9.68
N TRP A 27 -0.77 -10.70 10.65
CA TRP A 27 -1.19 -10.84 12.05
C TRP A 27 -0.80 -9.67 12.94
N CYS A 28 0.29 -8.95 12.61
CA CYS A 28 0.80 -7.87 13.47
C CYS A 28 0.46 -6.47 12.95
N PHE A 29 0.03 -6.34 11.70
CA PHE A 29 -0.31 -5.05 11.08
C PHE A 29 -1.77 -5.02 10.64
N GLU A 30 -2.34 -3.83 10.66
CA GLU A 30 -3.67 -3.53 10.14
C GLU A 30 -3.55 -2.73 8.84
N GLY A 31 -4.41 -3.04 7.86
CA GLY A 31 -4.45 -2.32 6.58
C GLY A 31 -5.23 -1.01 6.65
N LEU A 32 -5.26 -0.25 5.56
CA LEU A 32 -6.06 0.98 5.44
C LEU A 32 -7.56 0.68 5.44
N SER A 33 -7.96 -0.39 4.77
CA SER A 33 -9.32 -0.93 4.78
C SER A 33 -9.29 -2.44 4.99
N GLY A 34 -10.47 -3.03 5.25
CA GLY A 34 -10.65 -4.47 5.33
C GLY A 34 -11.96 -4.92 4.66
N LEU A 35 -12.14 -6.24 4.56
CA LEU A 35 -13.38 -6.86 4.09
C LEU A 35 -14.09 -7.55 5.25
N ASP A 36 -15.39 -7.27 5.40
CA ASP A 36 -16.23 -7.98 6.37
C ASP A 36 -16.55 -9.41 5.87
N PRO A 37 -17.18 -10.27 6.69
CA PRO A 37 -17.56 -11.63 6.27
C PRO A 37 -18.54 -11.69 5.09
N GLY A 38 -19.22 -10.59 4.77
CA GLY A 38 -20.09 -10.43 3.61
C GLY A 38 -19.35 -9.94 2.36
N GLY A 39 -18.05 -9.65 2.45
CA GLY A 39 -17.26 -9.08 1.37
C GLY A 39 -17.43 -7.58 1.19
N ASN A 40 -18.02 -6.86 2.17
CA ASN A 40 -18.13 -5.41 2.10
C ASN A 40 -16.85 -4.77 2.62
N LEU A 41 -16.38 -3.73 1.93
CA LEU A 41 -15.29 -2.89 2.43
C LEU A 41 -15.71 -2.16 3.71
N PHE A 42 -14.82 -2.14 4.69
CA PHE A 42 -14.97 -1.31 5.88
C PHE A 42 -13.66 -0.53 6.17
N PRO A 43 -13.76 0.66 6.79
CA PRO A 43 -12.58 1.44 7.18
C PRO A 43 -11.80 0.79 8.32
N ALA A 44 -10.50 0.64 8.16
CA ALA A 44 -9.57 0.17 9.19
C ALA A 44 -8.67 1.34 9.62
N MET A 45 -7.40 1.39 9.20
CA MET A 45 -6.51 2.52 9.49
C MET A 45 -6.85 3.81 8.71
N ALA A 46 -7.51 3.69 7.57
CA ALA A 46 -8.17 4.82 6.93
C ALA A 46 -9.46 5.12 7.69
N GLU A 47 -9.60 6.34 8.20
CA GLU A 47 -10.86 6.87 8.72
C GLU A 47 -11.86 7.11 7.57
N GLU A 48 -11.35 7.62 6.45
CA GLU A 48 -12.11 7.98 5.26
C GLU A 48 -11.22 7.84 4.01
N TRP A 49 -11.82 7.53 2.86
CA TRP A 49 -11.18 7.74 1.57
C TRP A 49 -12.18 8.26 0.55
N THR A 50 -11.71 9.12 -0.35
CA THR A 50 -12.51 9.70 -1.44
C THR A 50 -11.80 9.49 -2.78
N PHE A 51 -12.58 9.20 -3.82
CA PHE A 51 -12.09 9.14 -5.18
C PHE A 51 -12.14 10.54 -5.81
N ASP A 52 -11.15 10.86 -6.64
CA ASP A 52 -11.18 12.07 -7.44
C ASP A 52 -12.08 11.86 -8.66
N ASP A 53 -13.30 12.40 -8.60
CA ASP A 53 -14.30 12.32 -9.67
C ASP A 53 -13.94 13.15 -10.92
N SER A 54 -12.75 13.79 -10.96
CA SER A 54 -12.31 14.57 -12.12
C SER A 54 -11.83 13.72 -13.29
N ASP A 55 -11.55 12.43 -13.05
CA ASP A 55 -11.23 11.45 -14.08
C ASP A 55 -12.27 10.32 -14.06
N ASP A 56 -12.79 9.96 -15.24
CA ASP A 56 -13.80 8.89 -15.42
C ASP A 56 -13.29 7.52 -14.92
N THR A 57 -11.98 7.37 -14.70
CA THR A 57 -11.35 6.15 -14.20
C THR A 57 -11.40 6.01 -12.67
N ASN A 58 -11.60 7.10 -11.92
CA ASN A 58 -11.52 7.17 -10.45
C ASN A 58 -10.21 6.60 -9.86
N LEU A 59 -9.09 6.65 -10.58
CA LEU A 59 -7.82 6.04 -10.14
C LEU A 59 -7.01 6.87 -9.14
N THR A 60 -7.51 8.04 -8.76
CA THR A 60 -6.92 8.86 -7.70
C THR A 60 -7.75 8.73 -6.43
N VAL A 61 -7.10 8.33 -5.34
CA VAL A 61 -7.71 8.17 -4.01
C VAL A 61 -7.01 9.08 -3.01
N ASN A 62 -7.80 9.86 -2.28
CA ASN A 62 -7.34 10.61 -1.11
C ASN A 62 -7.75 9.82 0.14
N VAL A 63 -6.78 9.42 0.94
CA VAL A 63 -6.96 8.61 2.16
C VAL A 63 -6.67 9.48 3.37
N LYS A 64 -7.63 9.56 4.29
CA LYS A 64 -7.45 10.15 5.62
C LYS A 64 -7.16 9.04 6.64
N VAL A 65 -5.97 9.06 7.24
CA VAL A 65 -5.51 8.12 8.26
C VAL A 65 -6.06 8.53 9.63
N ARG A 66 -6.32 7.56 10.51
CA ARG A 66 -6.75 7.83 11.89
C ARG A 66 -5.69 8.60 12.68
N GLU A 67 -6.12 9.66 13.34
CA GLU A 67 -5.27 10.46 14.22
C GLU A 67 -5.06 9.79 15.59
N GLY A 68 -3.88 9.95 16.17
CA GLY A 68 -3.56 9.49 17.54
C GLY A 68 -3.42 7.97 17.68
N VAL A 69 -3.23 7.24 16.58
CA VAL A 69 -2.85 5.83 16.60
C VAL A 69 -1.34 5.72 16.83
N THR A 70 -0.93 4.72 17.61
CA THR A 70 0.48 4.46 17.91
C THR A 70 0.84 3.03 17.56
N PHE A 71 2.09 2.81 17.18
CA PHE A 71 2.68 1.49 17.10
C PHE A 71 2.91 0.90 18.51
N HIS A 72 3.23 -0.39 18.58
CA HIS A 72 3.42 -1.09 19.85
C HIS A 72 4.61 -0.58 20.69
N ASP A 73 5.54 0.16 20.09
CA ASP A 73 6.65 0.83 20.76
C ASP A 73 6.32 2.25 21.26
N GLY A 74 5.12 2.76 20.91
CA GLY A 74 4.60 4.05 21.35
C GLY A 74 4.91 5.21 20.41
N GLU A 75 5.57 4.98 19.27
CA GLU A 75 5.69 5.99 18.21
C GLU A 75 4.31 6.22 17.57
N ASP A 76 4.03 7.48 17.22
CA ASP A 76 2.81 7.84 16.51
C ASP A 76 2.85 7.27 15.08
N MET A 77 1.72 6.77 14.60
CA MET A 77 1.55 6.33 13.22
C MET A 77 0.91 7.44 12.39
N ASP A 78 1.53 7.79 11.27
CA ASP A 78 1.07 8.88 10.39
C ASP A 78 1.20 8.56 8.89
N ALA A 79 0.94 9.55 8.04
CA ALA A 79 1.02 9.41 6.58
C ALA A 79 2.41 9.00 6.05
N ASP A 80 3.50 9.36 6.72
CA ASP A 80 4.85 8.93 6.34
C ASP A 80 5.00 7.41 6.46
N ASP A 81 4.39 6.80 7.48
CA ASP A 81 4.43 5.34 7.66
C ASP A 81 3.65 4.60 6.59
N VAL A 82 2.54 5.19 6.13
CA VAL A 82 1.78 4.65 5.00
C VAL A 82 2.64 4.70 3.73
N VAL A 83 3.21 5.86 3.39
CA VAL A 83 4.10 6.01 2.21
C VAL A 83 5.28 5.04 2.31
N PHE A 84 5.92 4.95 3.48
CA PHE A 84 7.01 4.01 3.74
C PHE A 84 6.59 2.55 3.56
N SER A 85 5.37 2.19 3.97
CA SER A 85 4.85 0.83 3.81
C SER A 85 4.72 0.48 2.33
N PHE A 86 4.06 1.31 1.52
CA PHE A 86 3.94 1.08 0.08
C PHE A 86 5.30 1.05 -0.62
N PHE A 87 6.20 1.96 -0.25
CA PHE A 87 7.59 1.91 -0.69
C PHE A 87 8.22 0.56 -0.35
N SER A 88 8.13 0.10 0.89
CA SER A 88 8.76 -1.16 1.34
C SER A 88 8.18 -2.42 0.73
N LEU A 89 6.92 -2.38 0.27
CA LEU A 89 6.21 -3.52 -0.34
C LEU A 89 6.56 -3.74 -1.82
N ARG A 90 7.31 -2.83 -2.45
CA ARG A 90 7.59 -2.83 -3.89
C ARG A 90 8.53 -3.97 -4.36
N ASP A 91 8.95 -3.92 -5.63
CA ASP A 91 9.88 -4.81 -6.36
C ASP A 91 10.69 -5.85 -5.54
N GLY A 92 10.68 -7.09 -6.02
CA GLY A 92 11.49 -8.19 -5.47
C GLY A 92 11.04 -8.71 -4.11
N THR A 93 9.99 -8.15 -3.51
CA THR A 93 9.39 -8.67 -2.27
C THR A 93 8.25 -9.65 -2.59
N THR A 94 8.07 -10.67 -1.76
CA THR A 94 6.87 -11.53 -1.79
C THR A 94 5.60 -10.76 -1.40
N TYR A 95 5.74 -9.53 -0.88
CA TYR A 95 4.64 -8.70 -0.42
C TYR A 95 4.01 -7.86 -1.54
N ALA A 96 4.77 -7.63 -2.62
CA ALA A 96 4.36 -6.82 -3.77
C ALA A 96 3.12 -7.36 -4.49
N SER A 97 2.81 -8.65 -4.33
CA SER A 97 1.69 -9.31 -5.05
C SER A 97 0.33 -8.63 -4.86
N ASN A 98 0.17 -7.87 -3.78
CA ASN A 98 -1.09 -7.16 -3.51
C ASN A 98 -1.16 -5.78 -4.16
N ILE A 99 -0.02 -5.16 -4.49
CA ILE A 99 0.04 -3.78 -5.00
C ILE A 99 0.45 -3.72 -6.47
N ILE A 100 1.12 -4.77 -6.98
CA ILE A 100 1.74 -4.77 -8.31
C ILE A 100 0.74 -4.45 -9.40
N ASP A 101 -0.45 -5.06 -9.41
CA ASP A 101 -1.43 -4.81 -10.48
C ASP A 101 -1.87 -3.33 -10.57
N ALA A 102 -1.89 -2.63 -9.43
CA ALA A 102 -2.34 -1.24 -9.33
C ALA A 102 -1.23 -0.20 -9.59
N PHE A 103 0.02 -0.54 -9.29
CA PHE A 103 1.16 0.37 -9.36
C PHE A 103 2.26 -0.05 -10.35
N ASP A 104 2.08 -1.17 -11.06
CA ASP A 104 2.82 -1.54 -12.29
C ASP A 104 2.20 -0.77 -13.46
N ALA A 105 2.70 0.43 -13.66
CA ALA A 105 2.14 1.40 -14.59
C ALA A 105 2.64 1.13 -16.02
N ASP A 106 3.91 0.72 -16.19
CA ASP A 106 4.45 0.38 -17.51
C ASP A 106 4.14 -1.07 -17.97
N GLY A 107 3.66 -1.92 -17.06
CA GLY A 107 3.23 -3.28 -17.35
C GLY A 107 4.39 -4.28 -17.47
N ASP A 108 5.56 -3.97 -16.91
CA ASP A 108 6.72 -4.86 -16.93
C ASP A 108 6.66 -6.00 -15.89
N GLY A 109 5.64 -5.97 -15.02
CA GLY A 109 5.43 -6.98 -13.98
C GLY A 109 6.25 -6.72 -12.72
N THR A 110 6.74 -5.50 -12.53
CA THR A 110 7.38 -5.02 -11.31
C THR A 110 6.71 -3.74 -10.82
N CYS A 111 7.04 -3.31 -9.60
CA CYS A 111 6.62 -2.01 -9.09
C CYS A 111 7.90 -1.34 -8.59
N SER A 112 8.46 -0.48 -9.43
CA SER A 112 9.75 0.18 -9.24
C SER A 112 9.69 1.26 -8.15
N VAL A 113 10.85 1.83 -7.81
CA VAL A 113 10.90 2.99 -6.90
C VAL A 113 10.19 4.17 -7.53
N GLU A 114 10.48 4.39 -8.79
CA GLU A 114 10.04 5.55 -9.54
C GLU A 114 8.52 5.55 -9.77
N GLU A 115 7.91 4.37 -9.90
CA GLU A 115 6.45 4.20 -10.00
C GLU A 115 5.72 4.34 -8.66
N ILE A 116 6.36 4.02 -7.53
CA ILE A 116 5.69 4.12 -6.22
C ILE A 116 5.86 5.49 -5.58
N ASP A 117 6.92 6.23 -5.93
CA ASP A 117 7.23 7.55 -5.38
C ASP A 117 6.63 8.73 -6.16
N GLY A 118 5.97 8.49 -7.29
CA GLY A 118 5.33 9.54 -8.09
C GLY A 118 6.30 10.41 -8.87
N THR A 119 7.53 9.96 -9.11
CA THR A 119 8.54 10.77 -9.79
C THR A 119 8.55 10.60 -11.31
N ILE A 120 7.95 9.51 -11.82
CA ILE A 120 7.84 9.27 -13.27
C ILE A 120 6.39 9.06 -13.69
N ASP A 121 6.13 9.45 -14.94
CA ASP A 121 4.97 9.03 -15.72
C ASP A 121 5.39 7.78 -16.49
N ALA A 122 5.18 6.60 -15.88
CA ALA A 122 5.71 5.35 -16.40
C ALA A 122 4.95 4.86 -17.64
N ASN A 123 3.64 5.15 -17.72
CA ASN A 123 2.78 4.75 -18.84
C ASN A 123 2.70 5.80 -19.96
N GLY A 124 3.20 7.02 -19.73
CA GLY A 124 3.22 8.12 -20.69
C GLY A 124 1.86 8.80 -20.89
N ASP A 125 0.92 8.66 -19.95
CA ASP A 125 -0.43 9.22 -20.04
C ASP A 125 -0.56 10.64 -19.46
N GLY A 126 0.52 11.15 -18.87
CA GLY A 126 0.61 12.46 -18.24
C GLY A 126 0.26 12.48 -16.75
N SER A 127 -0.09 11.33 -16.17
CA SER A 127 -0.23 11.14 -14.72
C SER A 127 1.07 10.57 -14.13
N PHE A 128 1.20 10.69 -12.81
CA PHE A 128 2.38 10.21 -12.07
C PHE A 128 1.87 9.27 -11.00
N GLU A 129 1.84 7.98 -11.30
CA GLU A 129 1.41 6.95 -10.35
C GLU A 129 2.29 6.94 -9.11
N GLY A 130 1.71 6.58 -7.97
CA GLY A 130 2.43 6.44 -6.73
C GLY A 130 1.63 6.83 -5.51
N VAL A 131 2.31 6.79 -4.36
CA VAL A 131 1.73 7.06 -3.03
C VAL A 131 2.49 8.21 -2.41
N THR A 132 1.81 9.35 -2.24
CA THR A 132 2.42 10.59 -1.78
C THR A 132 1.75 11.13 -0.52
N LYS A 133 2.54 11.68 0.38
CA LYS A 133 2.04 12.39 1.56
C LYS A 133 1.50 13.76 1.15
N VAL A 134 0.28 14.07 1.57
CA VAL A 134 -0.34 15.39 1.42
C VAL A 134 -0.10 16.22 2.68
N ASP A 135 -0.38 15.65 3.84
CA ASP A 135 -0.08 16.21 5.17
C ASP A 135 0.10 15.08 6.19
N GLN A 136 0.16 15.40 7.48
CA GLN A 136 0.41 14.42 8.55
C GLN A 136 -0.53 13.20 8.50
N TYR A 137 -1.80 13.38 8.15
CA TYR A 137 -2.80 12.30 8.19
C TYR A 137 -3.48 12.08 6.84
N ASN A 138 -3.02 12.73 5.77
CA ASN A 138 -3.61 12.58 4.45
C ASN A 138 -2.57 12.06 3.45
N VAL A 139 -2.96 11.00 2.73
CA VAL A 139 -2.16 10.35 1.69
C VAL A 139 -2.94 10.41 0.38
N LYS A 140 -2.26 10.75 -0.71
CA LYS A 140 -2.81 10.68 -2.06
C LYS A 140 -2.19 9.49 -2.78
N MET A 141 -3.05 8.65 -3.34
CA MET A 141 -2.67 7.49 -4.15
C MET A 141 -3.16 7.70 -5.57
N ILE A 142 -2.25 7.62 -6.53
CA ILE A 142 -2.56 7.65 -7.97
C ILE A 142 -2.16 6.28 -8.50
N MET A 143 -3.09 5.56 -9.11
CA MET A 143 -2.89 4.17 -9.54
C MET A 143 -3.05 4.05 -11.05
N GLY A 144 -2.36 3.09 -11.67
CA GLY A 144 -2.57 2.76 -13.08
C GLY A 144 -3.78 1.84 -13.30
N LYS A 145 -4.21 1.12 -12.25
CA LYS A 145 -5.40 0.23 -12.26
C LYS A 145 -6.12 0.23 -10.91
N PRO A 146 -7.40 -0.21 -10.84
CA PRO A 146 -8.13 -0.29 -9.59
C PRO A 146 -7.43 -1.17 -8.55
N TYR A 147 -7.15 -0.61 -7.37
CA TYR A 147 -6.57 -1.35 -6.26
C TYR A 147 -7.66 -1.94 -5.36
N GLY A 148 -7.73 -3.27 -5.27
CA GLY A 148 -8.76 -3.97 -4.50
C GLY A 148 -8.90 -3.59 -3.03
N GLN A 149 -7.95 -2.84 -2.46
CA GLN A 149 -8.07 -2.25 -1.12
C GLN A 149 -9.16 -1.16 -1.06
N PHE A 150 -9.37 -0.39 -2.13
CA PHE A 150 -10.37 0.69 -2.15
C PHE A 150 -11.53 0.43 -3.10
N PHE A 151 -11.31 -0.43 -4.11
CA PHE A 151 -12.31 -0.79 -5.10
C PHE A 151 -12.91 -2.17 -4.76
N LEU A 152 -14.24 -2.24 -4.64
CA LEU A 152 -14.96 -3.51 -4.74
C LEU A 152 -15.11 -3.85 -6.23
N MET A 153 -14.61 -5.01 -6.65
CA MET A 153 -14.94 -5.63 -7.96
C MET A 153 -16.37 -6.17 -7.96
#